data_AF-A0A4V0WUM7-F1
#
_entry.id   AF-A0A4V0WUM7-F1
#
_cell.length_a   1.000
_cell.length_b   1.000
_cell.length_c   1.000
_cell.angle_alpha   90.00
_cell.angle_beta   90.00
_cell.angle_gamma   90.00
#
_symmetry.space_group_name_H-M   'P 1'
#
loop_
_entity.id
_entity.type
_entity.pdbx_description
1 polymer ?
#
loop_
_entity_poly.entity_id
_entity_poly.type
_entity_poly.pdbx_seq_one_letter_code
_entity_poly.pdbx_strand_id
1 'polypeptide(L)'
;MTAAIEFAWQHRADSLLLLDEKRGRAIAIALGIQARGILGIIAAARRRSLLDFDETIARLRVHGFRIAEALLVQARTSLGLK
;
A
#
# COMPACT_ATOMS: atom_id res chain seq x y z
N MET A 1 17.29 -4.74 -2.97
CA MET A 1 16.06 -3.93 -3.12
C MET A 1 15.75 -3.60 -4.58
N THR A 2 16.75 -3.35 -5.44
CA THR A 2 16.57 -3.03 -6.86
C THR A 2 16.03 -4.18 -7.70
N ALA A 3 16.41 -5.43 -7.42
CA ALA A 3 15.95 -6.59 -8.20
C ALA A 3 14.41 -6.72 -8.29
N ALA A 4 13.68 -6.43 -7.22
CA ALA A 4 12.21 -6.44 -7.24
C ALA A 4 11.61 -5.30 -8.08
N ILE A 5 12.25 -4.13 -8.06
CA ILE A 5 11.85 -2.97 -8.87
C ILE A 5 12.14 -3.24 -10.35
N GLU A 6 13.32 -3.77 -10.67
CA GLU A 6 13.72 -4.17 -12.03
C GLU A 6 12.78 -5.21 -12.62
N PHE A 7 12.45 -6.25 -11.84
CA PHE A 7 11.51 -7.27 -12.26
C PHE A 7 10.11 -6.69 -12.52
N ALA A 8 9.62 -5.82 -11.64
CA ALA A 8 8.35 -5.13 -11.82
C ALA A 8 8.36 -4.19 -13.04
N TRP A 9 9.48 -3.53 -13.32
CA TRP A 9 9.62 -2.68 -14.51
C TRP A 9 9.50 -3.48 -15.81
N GLN A 10 10.15 -4.65 -15.86
CA GLN A 10 10.08 -5.56 -17.00
C GLN A 10 8.64 -6.06 -17.26
N HIS A 11 7.83 -6.20 -16.22
CA HIS A 11 6.46 -6.72 -16.27
C HIS A 11 5.40 -5.67 -15.91
N ARG A 12 5.70 -4.38 -16.14
CA ARG A 12 4.89 -3.24 -15.64
C ARG A 12 3.46 -3.17 -16.17
N ALA A 13 3.13 -3.92 -17.22
CA ALA A 13 1.77 -4.00 -17.76
C ALA A 13 0.84 -4.86 -16.88
N ASP A 14 1.39 -5.89 -16.22
CA ASP A 14 0.59 -6.94 -15.57
C ASP A 14 0.90 -7.09 -14.08
N SER A 15 1.86 -6.33 -13.55
CA SER A 15 2.36 -6.48 -12.18
C SER A 15 2.03 -5.29 -11.28
N LEU A 16 1.66 -5.59 -10.04
CA LEU A 16 1.53 -4.63 -8.95
C LEU A 16 2.70 -4.83 -7.99
N LEU A 17 3.55 -3.82 -7.84
CA LEU A 17 4.70 -3.91 -6.95
C LEU A 17 4.28 -3.64 -5.50
N LEU A 18 4.51 -4.59 -4.61
CA LEU A 18 4.36 -4.39 -3.18
C LEU A 18 5.68 -3.93 -2.56
N LEU A 19 5.70 -2.72 -2.02
CA LEU A 19 6.93 -2.15 -1.47
C LEU A 19 6.67 -1.33 -0.21
N ASP A 20 7.23 -1.79 0.91
CA ASP A 20 7.05 -1.14 2.21
C ASP A 20 8.18 -0.15 2.59
N GLU A 21 9.30 -0.17 1.85
CA GLU A 21 10.42 0.74 2.06
C GLU A 21 10.23 2.09 1.33
N LYS A 22 10.50 3.20 2.04
CA LYS A 22 10.23 4.58 1.60
C LYS A 22 11.03 4.97 0.35
N ARG A 23 12.34 4.71 0.31
CA ARG A 23 13.20 5.07 -0.83
C ARG A 23 12.81 4.28 -2.08
N GLY A 24 12.53 2.99 -1.93
CA GLY A 24 12.10 2.13 -3.01
C GLY A 24 10.76 2.57 -3.60
N ARG A 25 9.82 3.04 -2.75
CA ARG A 25 8.57 3.64 -3.25
C ARG A 25 8.85 4.89 -4.08
N ALA A 26 9.76 5.75 -3.63
CA ALA A 26 10.15 6.93 -4.40
C ALA A 26 10.74 6.57 -5.76
N ILE A 27 11.61 5.54 -5.82
CA ILE A 27 12.17 5.02 -7.08
C ILE A 27 11.07 4.44 -7.98
N ALA A 28 10.19 3.60 -7.44
CA ALA A 28 9.09 3.01 -8.21
C ALA A 28 8.14 4.07 -8.78
N ILE A 29 7.81 5.10 -8.00
CA ILE A 29 7.02 6.25 -8.46
C ILE A 29 7.75 7.00 -9.57
N ALA A 30 9.04 7.28 -9.41
CA ALA A 30 9.85 7.96 -10.43
C ALA A 30 9.93 7.18 -11.74
N LEU A 31 9.88 5.85 -11.67
CA LEU A 31 9.81 4.98 -12.83
C LEU A 31 8.38 4.84 -13.41
N GLY A 32 7.33 5.37 -12.76
CA GLY A 32 5.94 5.17 -13.21
C GLY A 32 5.41 3.76 -12.93
N ILE A 33 6.06 2.99 -12.06
CA ILE A 33 5.58 1.68 -11.60
C ILE A 33 4.49 1.91 -10.57
N GLN A 34 3.36 1.24 -10.74
CA GLN A 34 2.32 1.21 -9.72
C GLN A 34 2.80 0.42 -8.49
N ALA A 35 3.29 1.15 -7.49
CA ALA A 35 3.66 0.59 -6.19
C ALA A 35 2.51 0.73 -5.20
N ARG A 36 2.25 -0.33 -4.42
CA ARG A 36 1.23 -0.34 -3.37
C ARG A 36 1.82 -0.85 -2.06
N GLY A 37 1.60 -0.11 -0.97
CA GLY A 37 1.91 -0.61 0.37
C GLY A 37 0.76 -1.46 0.92
N ILE A 38 0.98 -2.06 2.10
CA ILE A 38 -0.04 -2.83 2.82
C ILE A 38 -1.34 -2.04 2.99
N LEU A 39 -1.25 -0.75 3.33
CA LEU A 39 -2.42 0.12 3.48
C LEU A 39 -3.26 0.20 2.20
N GLY A 40 -2.59 0.24 1.05
CA GLY A 40 -3.27 0.18 -0.23
C GLY A 40 -3.99 -1.15 -0.43
N ILE A 41 -3.38 -2.28 -0.07
CA ILE A 41 -4.03 -3.60 -0.21
C ILE A 41 -5.30 -3.65 0.64
N ILE A 42 -5.22 -3.21 1.90
CA ILE A 42 -6.36 -3.16 2.81
C ILE A 42 -7.46 -2.26 2.24
N ALA A 43 -7.11 -1.09 1.70
CA ALA A 43 -8.07 -0.20 1.04
C ALA A 43 -8.75 -0.87 -0.18
N ALA A 44 -8.01 -1.65 -0.97
CA ALA A 44 -8.59 -2.38 -2.10
C ALA A 44 -9.55 -3.49 -1.63
N ALA A 45 -9.18 -4.23 -0.59
CA ALA A 45 -10.02 -5.27 0.01
C ALA A 45 -11.30 -4.67 0.61
N ARG A 46 -11.21 -3.52 1.29
CA ARG A 46 -12.37 -2.78 1.82
C ARG A 46 -13.33 -2.34 0.71
N ARG A 47 -12.83 -1.83 -0.42
CA ARG A 47 -13.66 -1.45 -1.58
C ARG A 47 -14.42 -2.64 -2.17
N ARG A 48 -13.87 -3.85 -2.00
CA ARG A 48 -14.50 -5.12 -2.41
C ARG A 48 -15.34 -5.75 -1.29
N SER A 49 -15.54 -5.04 -0.17
CA SER A 49 -16.28 -5.52 1.00
C SER A 49 -15.73 -6.82 1.60
N LEU A 50 -14.43 -7.06 1.47
CA LEU A 50 -13.77 -8.28 1.98
C LEU A 50 -13.30 -8.16 3.43
N LEU A 51 -13.24 -6.94 3.96
CA LEU A 51 -12.83 -6.65 5.34
C LEU A 51 -13.37 -5.29 5.79
N ASP A 52 -13.41 -5.08 7.11
CA ASP A 52 -13.53 -3.75 7.70
C ASP A 52 -12.16 -3.08 7.80
N PHE A 53 -12.06 -1.83 7.36
CA PHE A 53 -10.79 -1.13 7.27
C PHE A 53 -10.25 -0.79 8.66
N ASP A 54 -11.06 -0.17 9.51
CA ASP A 54 -10.59 0.34 10.80
C ASP A 54 -10.28 -0.78 11.78
N GLU A 55 -11.10 -1.84 11.78
CA GLU A 55 -10.84 -3.05 12.56
C GLU A 55 -9.52 -3.71 12.12
N THR A 56 -9.29 -3.84 10.82
CA THR A 56 -8.05 -4.43 10.29
C THR A 56 -6.82 -3.60 10.70
N ILE A 57 -6.90 -2.27 10.60
CA ILE A 57 -5.82 -1.38 11.04
C ILE A 57 -5.57 -1.52 12.54
N ALA A 58 -6.62 -1.57 13.37
CA ALA A 58 -6.49 -1.75 14.81
C ALA A 58 -5.78 -3.07 15.15
N ARG A 59 -6.17 -4.18 14.49
CA ARG A 59 -5.52 -5.48 14.67
C ARG A 59 -4.05 -5.45 14.27
N LEU A 60 -3.70 -4.83 13.14
CA LEU A 60 -2.31 -4.71 12.70
C LEU A 60 -1.46 -3.93 13.70
N ARG A 61 -2.00 -2.86 14.29
CA ARG A 61 -1.32 -2.07 15.32
C ARG A 61 -1.03 -2.89 16.58
N VAL A 62 -1.98 -3.71 17.03
CA VAL A 62 -1.79 -4.60 18.18
C VAL A 62 -0.64 -5.58 17.94
N HIS A 63 -0.45 -6.03 16.70
CA HIS A 63 0.68 -6.90 16.31
C HIS A 63 1.97 -6.14 15.95
N GLY A 64 2.08 -4.86 16.31
CA GLY A 64 3.31 -4.08 16.17
C GLY A 64 3.53 -3.43 14.81
N PHE A 65 2.55 -3.46 13.91
CA PHE A 65 2.67 -2.82 12.59
C PHE A 65 2.62 -1.30 12.72
N ARG A 66 3.66 -0.62 12.24
CA ARG A 66 3.79 0.84 12.32
C ARG A 66 3.24 1.50 11.07
N ILE A 67 2.20 2.31 11.24
CA ILE A 67 1.61 3.11 10.16
C ILE A 67 1.61 4.57 10.58
N ALA A 68 2.20 5.43 9.76
CA ALA A 68 2.17 6.87 9.99
C ALA A 68 0.73 7.38 9.92
N GLU A 69 0.30 8.18 10.89
CA GLU A 69 -1.08 8.67 10.99
C GLU A 69 -1.53 9.43 9.73
N ALA A 70 -0.62 10.22 9.13
CA ALA A 70 -0.88 10.92 7.88
C ALA A 70 -1.30 9.98 6.73
N LEU A 71 -0.73 8.77 6.66
CA LEU A 71 -1.09 7.79 5.64
C LEU A 71 -2.48 7.19 5.91
N LEU A 72 -2.85 6.99 7.19
CA LEU A 72 -4.18 6.51 7.56
C LEU A 72 -5.26 7.51 7.21
N VAL A 73 -5.03 8.79 7.50
CA VAL A 73 -5.95 9.88 7.12
C VAL A 73 -6.14 9.90 5.61
N GLN A 74 -5.04 9.90 4.84
CA GLN A 74 -5.10 9.85 3.38
C GLN A 74 -5.89 8.63 2.86
N ALA A 75 -5.66 7.46 3.45
CA ALA A 75 -6.36 6.24 3.06
C ALA A 75 -7.87 6.32 3.37
N ARG A 76 -8.25 6.79 4.56
CA ARG A 76 -9.67 7.00 4.95
C ARG A 76 -10.37 7.97 4.00
N THR A 77 -9.75 9.12 3.70
CA THR A 77 -10.29 10.09 2.74
C THR A 77 -10.49 9.46 1.36
N SER A 78 -9.53 8.65 0.88
CA SER A 78 -9.64 7.95 -0.41
C SER A 78 -10.71 6.85 -0.45
N LEU A 79 -11.23 6.45 0.71
CA LEU A 79 -12.29 5.45 0.89
C LEU A 79 -13.64 6.08 1.24
N GLY A 80 -13.71 7.40 1.45
CA GLY A 80 -14.92 8.08 1.93
C GLY A 80 -15.27 7.76 3.39
N LEU A 81 -14.29 7.27 4.17
CA LEU A 81 -14.43 7.02 5.60
C LEU A 81 -14.17 8.35 6.35
N LYS A 82 -15.02 8.66 7.33
CA LYS A 82 -14.88 9.84 8.21
C LYS A 82 -13.88 9.58 9.33
#